data_AF-A0A5N9CUE4-F1
#
_entry.id   AF-A0A5N9CUE4-F1
#
_cell.length_a   1.000
_cell.length_b   1.000
_cell.length_c   1.000
_cell.angle_alpha   90.00
_cell.angle_beta   90.00
_cell.angle_gamma   90.00
#
_symmetry.space_group_name_H-M   'P 1'
#
loop_
_entity.id
_entity.type
_entity.pdbx_description
1 polymer ?
#
loop_
_entity_poly.entity_id
_entity_poly.type
_entity_poly.pdbx_seq_one_letter_code
_entity_poly.pdbx_strand_id
1 'polypeptide(L)' 'MNGTYIYGDYCSGKVHGFRIEIGEATGHSRLIDSGLNITSFGENSQGEIYALTQRGGIYRLKADS' A
#
# COMPACT_ATOMS: atom_id res chain seq x y z
N MET A 1 6.50 5.94 -5.25
CA MET A 1 6.15 4.54 -5.58
C MET A 1 5.83 4.39 -7.08
N ASN A 2 6.56 5.08 -7.98
CA ASN A 2 6.17 5.15 -9.38
C ASN A 2 6.15 3.76 -10.03
N GLY A 3 5.01 3.44 -10.67
CA GLY A 3 4.77 2.16 -11.35
C GLY A 3 4.59 0.94 -10.43
N THR A 4 4.49 1.14 -9.11
CA THR A 4 4.26 0.04 -8.15
C THR A 4 2.78 -0.07 -7.83
N TYR A 5 2.20 -1.24 -8.12
CA TYR A 5 0.86 -1.59 -7.70
C TYR A 5 0.91 -2.06 -6.25
N ILE A 6 -0.05 -1.64 -5.44
CA ILE A 6 -0.14 -2.04 -4.03
C ILE A 6 -1.48 -2.69 -3.71
N TYR A 7 -1.46 -3.56 -2.72
CA TYR A 7 -2.66 -4.11 -2.09
C TYR A 7 -2.40 -4.38 -0.60
N GLY A 8 -3.48 -4.39 0.18
CA GLY A 8 -3.43 -4.61 1.63
C GLY A 8 -4.12 -5.90 2.03
N ASP A 9 -3.53 -6.64 2.95
CA ASP A 9 -4.19 -7.72 3.66
C ASP A 9 -4.93 -7.14 4.88
N TYR A 10 -6.25 -7.29 4.91
CA TYR A 10 -7.09 -6.67 5.93
C TYR A 10 -6.83 -7.22 7.34
N CYS A 11 -6.56 -8.51 7.49
CA CYS A 11 -6.42 -9.14 8.81
C CYS A 11 -5.08 -8.82 9.47
N SER A 12 -3.98 -8.87 8.70
CA SER A 12 -2.62 -8.66 9.19
C SER A 12 -2.15 -7.20 9.08
N GLY A 13 -2.76 -6.39 8.22
CA GLY A 13 -2.32 -5.03 7.96
C GLY A 13 -1.01 -4.93 7.18
N LYS A 14 -0.63 -6.01 6.48
CA LYS A 14 0.52 -6.00 5.57
C LYS A 14 0.14 -5.31 4.27
N VAL A 15 1.01 -4.42 3.81
CA VAL A 15 0.92 -3.83 2.48
C VAL A 15 1.97 -4.47 1.59
N HIS A 16 1.53 -4.96 0.45
CA HIS A 16 2.36 -5.60 -0.55
C HIS A 16 2.48 -4.72 -1.79
N GLY A 17 3.59 -4.86 -2.50
CA GLY A 17 3.85 -4.16 -3.74
C GLY A 17 4.38 -5.09 -4.82
N PHE A 18 4.08 -4.78 -6.08
CA PHE A 18 4.66 -5.41 -7.25
C PHE A 18 4.67 -4.43 -8.43
N ARG A 19 5.37 -4.78 -9.50
CA ARG A 19 5.38 -4.03 -10.76
C ARG A 19 4.83 -4.90 -11.88
N ILE A 20 4.40 -4.26 -12.96
CA ILE A 20 4.06 -4.95 -14.20
C ILE A 20 5.21 -4.74 -15.20
N GLU A 21 5.80 -5.84 -15.66
CA GLU A 21 6.85 -5.85 -16.67
C GLU A 21 6.42 -6.80 -17.79
N ILE A 22 6.31 -6.28 -19.03
CA ILE A 22 5.91 -7.06 -20.21
C ILE A 22 4.57 -7.82 -20.00
N GLY A 23 3.63 -7.19 -19.28
CA GLY A 23 2.31 -7.76 -18.99
C GLY A 23 2.27 -8.75 -17.82
N GLU A 24 3.39 -9.03 -17.15
CA GLU A 24 3.48 -9.94 -16.01
C GLU A 24 3.78 -9.20 -14.70
N ALA A 25 3.28 -9.74 -13.58
CA ALA A 25 3.56 -9.21 -12.26
C ALA A 25 4.92 -9.69 -11.74
N THR A 26 5.82 -8.75 -11.45
CA THR A 26 7.19 -9.02 -11.01
C THR A 26 7.53 -8.23 -9.74
N GLY A 27 8.59 -8.64 -9.04
CA GLY A 27 9.12 -7.90 -7.88
C GLY A 27 8.17 -7.86 -6.68
N HIS A 28 7.36 -8.92 -6.48
CA HIS A 28 6.47 -9.04 -5.32
C HIS A 28 7.24 -8.89 -4.01
N SER A 29 6.82 -7.95 -3.18
CA SER A 29 7.45 -7.68 -1.89
C SER A 29 6.43 -7.19 -0.87
N ARG A 30 6.72 -7.44 0.42
CA ARG A 30 6.03 -6.77 1.52
C ARG A 30 6.71 -5.42 1.72
N LEU A 31 5.92 -4.35 1.65
CA LEU A 31 6.39 -2.98 1.80
C LEU A 31 6.23 -2.48 3.24
N ILE A 32 5.11 -2.81 3.87
CA ILE A 32 4.74 -2.33 5.21
C ILE A 32 4.16 -3.49 6.02
N ASP A 33 4.47 -3.51 7.31
CA ASP A 33 3.82 -4.35 8.30
C ASP A 33 3.29 -3.46 9.41
N SER A 34 2.00 -3.10 9.30
CA SER A 34 1.40 -2.09 10.17
C SER A 34 0.64 -2.67 11.35
N GLY A 35 0.18 -3.93 11.24
CA GLY A 35 -0.79 -4.50 12.18
C GLY A 35 -2.17 -3.85 12.18
N LEU A 36 -2.46 -2.94 11.23
CA LEU A 36 -3.72 -2.20 11.14
C LEU A 36 -4.72 -2.91 10.21
N ASN A 37 -6.00 -2.90 10.56
CA ASN A 37 -7.04 -3.41 9.64
C ASN A 37 -7.31 -2.38 8.52
N ILE A 38 -6.54 -2.47 7.43
CA ILE A 38 -6.64 -1.57 6.27
C ILE A 38 -7.87 -1.92 5.44
N THR A 39 -8.78 -0.96 5.28
CA THR A 39 -10.05 -1.14 4.55
C THR A 39 -10.02 -0.55 3.15
N SER A 40 -9.20 0.47 2.92
CA SER A 40 -9.06 1.10 1.61
C SER A 40 -7.77 1.92 1.52
N PHE A 41 -7.44 2.33 0.29
CA PHE A 41 -6.40 3.29 0.01
C PHE A 41 -6.99 4.54 -0.66
N GLY A 42 -6.35 5.68 -0.47
CA GLY A 42 -6.64 6.92 -1.15
C GLY A 42 -5.36 7.58 -1.66
N GLU A 43 -5.48 8.31 -2.76
CA GLU A 43 -4.41 9.11 -3.35
C GLU A 43 -4.86 10.57 -3.37
N ASN A 44 -3.99 11.48 -2.95
CA ASN A 44 -4.26 12.91 -3.04
C ASN A 44 -3.77 13.49 -4.39
N SER A 45 -4.01 14.78 -4.63
CA SER A 45 -3.60 15.45 -5.88
C SER A 45 -2.09 15.56 -6.09
N GLN A 46 -1.28 15.26 -5.07
CA GLN A 46 0.18 15.22 -5.15
C GLN A 46 0.74 13.81 -5.38
N GLY A 47 -0.13 12.80 -5.49
CA GLY A 47 0.25 11.40 -5.66
C GLY A 47 0.71 10.72 -4.37
N GLU A 48 0.43 11.31 -3.21
CA GLU A 48 0.71 10.67 -1.93
C GLU A 48 -0.39 9.65 -1.60
N ILE A 49 0.03 8.48 -1.12
CA ILE A 49 -0.86 7.37 -0.81
C ILE A 49 -1.17 7.34 0.69
N TYR A 50 -2.44 7.09 1.01
CA TYR A 50 -2.95 6.95 2.36
C TYR A 50 -3.67 5.61 2.54
N ALA A 51 -3.47 4.97 3.68
CA ALA A 51 -4.27 3.83 4.14
C ALA A 51 -5.38 4.32 5.08
N LEU A 52 -6.59 3.87 4.84
CA LEU A 52 -7.73 4.06 5.71
C LEU A 52 -7.96 2.75 6.47
N THR A 53 -8.30 2.86 7.74
CA THR A 53 -8.45 1.71 8.63
C THR A 53 -9.85 1.59 9.18
N GLN A 54 -10.24 0.38 9.57
CA GLN A 54 -11.57 0.12 10.13
C GLN A 54 -11.88 0.97 11.37
N ARG A 55 -10.86 1.33 12.16
CA ARG A 55 -11.01 2.16 13.36
C ARG A 55 -11.00 3.67 13.05
N GLY A 56 -11.12 4.05 11.78
CA GLY A 56 -11.21 5.44 11.34
C GLY A 56 -9.87 6.17 11.20
N GLY A 57 -8.74 5.50 11.41
CA GLY A 57 -7.42 6.10 11.22
C GLY A 57 -7.07 6.25 9.74
N ILE A 58 -6.42 7.37 9.41
CA ILE A 58 -5.90 7.69 8.07
C ILE A 58 -4.38 7.88 8.20
N TYR A 59 -3.60 7.08 7.48
CA TYR A 59 -2.14 7.03 7.61
C TYR A 59 -1.47 7.22 6.25
N ARG A 60 -0.52 8.15 6.14
CA ARG A 60 0.27 8.32 4.92
C ARG A 60 1.32 7.23 4.81
N LEU A 61 1.39 6.56 3.66
CA LEU A 61 2.48 5.65 3.33
C LEU A 61 3.72 6.46 2.96
N LYS A 62 4.84 6.15 3.62
CA LYS A 62 6.15 6.75 3.33
C LYS A 62 7.16 5.65 3.04
N ALA A 63 8.08 5.92 2.12
CA ALA A 63 9.30 5.14 2.00
C ALA A 63 10.25 5.52 3.14
N ASP A 64 10.96 4.54 3.68
CA ASP A 64 12.09 4.79 4.56
C ASP A 64 13.20 5.46 3.72
N SER A 65 13.78 6.54 4.28
CA SER A 65 14.88 7.29 3.66
C SER A 65 16.22 6.59 3.82
#